data_AF-X0SX02-F1
#
_entry.id   AF-X0SX02-F1
#
_cell.length_a   1.000
_cell.length_b   1.000
_cell.length_c   1.000
_cell.angle_alpha   90.00
_cell.angle_beta   90.00
_cell.angle_gamma   90.00
#
_symmetry.space_group_name_H-M   'P 1'
#
loop_
_entity.id
_entity.type
_entity.pdbx_description
1 polymer ?
#
loop_
_entity_poly.entity_id
_entity_poly.type
_entity_poly.pdbx_seq_one_letter_code
_entity_poly.pdbx_strand_id
1 'polypeptide(L)'
;MQKCCLLSGSPDCSIDRTFTSTFYFPHKVTKANQIARIYRNPIYLAKEYKQMIDNGQVKNQSDLARKLGISRVRVHQMLNLLKLYSLIVQELEKLSDPLKSRIITERMLRPYVNKSFQERKEFCLL
;
A
#
# COMPACT_ATOMS: atom_id res chain seq x y z
N MET A 1 -0.76 73.20 4.00
CA MET A 1 -0.24 72.21 4.98
C MET A 1 -0.15 70.85 4.29
N GLN A 2 0.94 70.15 4.52
CA GLN A 2 1.30 68.85 3.96
C GLN A 2 0.26 67.77 4.26
N LYS A 3 0.04 66.84 3.32
CA LYS A 3 0.57 65.47 3.46
C LYS A 3 0.43 64.69 2.17
N CYS A 4 1.59 64.42 1.59
CA CYS A 4 1.85 63.34 0.65
C CYS A 4 1.85 62.03 1.43
N CYS A 5 1.06 61.04 1.01
CA CYS A 5 1.27 59.64 1.37
C CYS A 5 1.39 58.85 0.08
N LEU A 6 2.63 58.71 -0.41
CA LEU A 6 3.02 57.62 -1.27
C LEU A 6 2.91 56.33 -0.44
N LEU A 7 1.97 55.46 -0.79
CA LEU A 7 2.10 54.04 -0.50
C LEU A 7 2.25 53.32 -1.83
N SER A 8 3.50 52.95 -2.07
CA SER A 8 3.98 52.02 -3.07
C SER A 8 3.19 50.70 -3.02
N GLY A 9 2.48 50.40 -4.09
CA GLY A 9 1.94 49.06 -4.35
C GLY A 9 1.84 48.85 -5.86
N SER A 10 2.44 47.78 -6.35
CA SER A 10 2.21 47.28 -7.72
C SER A 10 0.72 46.97 -7.87
N PRO A 11 0.03 47.45 -8.92
CA PRO A 11 -1.30 46.96 -9.22
C PRO A 11 -1.13 45.56 -9.82
N ASP A 12 -1.09 44.54 -8.97
CA ASP A 12 -1.08 43.15 -9.41
C ASP A 12 -2.47 42.78 -9.94
N CYS A 13 -2.79 43.32 -11.12
CA CYS A 13 -3.90 42.92 -11.97
C CYS A 13 -3.55 41.57 -12.63
N SER A 14 -3.44 40.49 -11.85
CA SER A 14 -3.20 39.14 -12.39
C SER A 14 -4.12 38.09 -11.80
N ILE A 15 -5.34 38.48 -11.40
CA ILE A 15 -6.36 37.56 -10.86
C ILE A 15 -7.05 36.77 -12.00
N ASP A 16 -6.91 37.19 -13.26
CA ASP A 16 -7.71 36.67 -14.40
C ASP A 16 -7.01 35.67 -15.36
N ARG A 17 -5.96 34.94 -14.93
CA ARG A 17 -5.27 33.96 -15.82
C ARG A 17 -5.50 32.48 -15.53
N THR A 18 -6.28 32.13 -14.52
CA THR A 18 -6.57 30.72 -14.24
C THR A 18 -7.81 30.28 -15.00
N PHE A 19 -7.64 29.83 -16.25
CA PHE A 19 -8.70 29.16 -17.00
C PHE A 19 -9.12 27.91 -16.23
N THR A 20 -10.27 27.99 -15.55
CA THR A 20 -10.83 26.86 -14.81
C THR A 20 -11.81 26.15 -15.74
N SER A 21 -11.43 24.97 -16.21
CA SER A 21 -12.30 24.12 -17.03
C SER A 21 -12.85 22.98 -16.19
N THR A 22 -14.17 22.96 -16.01
CA THR A 22 -14.86 21.90 -15.29
C THR A 22 -15.30 20.85 -16.29
N PHE A 23 -14.71 19.66 -16.21
CA PHE A 23 -15.14 18.52 -17.01
C PHE A 23 -16.12 17.67 -16.21
N TYR A 24 -17.33 17.49 -16.75
CA TYR A 24 -18.34 16.60 -16.19
C TYR A 24 -18.21 15.22 -16.83
N PHE A 25 -17.74 14.24 -16.06
CA PHE A 25 -17.73 12.84 -16.48
C PHE A 25 -19.08 12.20 -16.10
N PRO A 26 -19.91 11.78 -17.07
CA PRO A 26 -21.15 11.11 -16.74
C PRO A 26 -20.83 9.77 -16.06
N HIS A 27 -21.28 9.61 -14.82
CA HIS A 27 -21.14 8.35 -14.09
C HIS A 27 -22.07 7.30 -14.71
N LYS A 28 -21.53 6.46 -15.60
CA LYS A 28 -22.22 5.23 -16.00
C LYS A 28 -22.18 4.27 -14.82
N VAL A 29 -23.33 4.09 -14.15
CA VAL A 29 -23.47 3.13 -13.05
C VAL A 29 -23.59 1.73 -13.66
N THR A 30 -22.45 1.17 -14.08
CA THR A 30 -22.41 -0.25 -14.46
C THR A 30 -22.54 -1.06 -13.18
N LYS A 31 -23.68 -1.74 -12.97
CA LYS A 31 -23.81 -2.71 -11.87
C LYS A 31 -22.77 -3.80 -12.08
N ALA A 32 -21.69 -3.73 -11.31
CA ALA A 32 -20.63 -4.72 -11.36
C ALA A 32 -21.19 -6.08 -10.92
N ASN A 33 -20.98 -7.10 -11.75
CA ASN A 33 -21.28 -8.47 -11.39
C ASN A 33 -20.49 -8.82 -10.11
N GLN A 34 -21.14 -9.35 -9.07
CA GLN A 34 -20.51 -9.59 -7.77
C GLN A 34 -19.59 -10.81 -7.86
N ILE A 35 -18.40 -10.63 -8.43
CA ILE A 35 -17.35 -11.66 -8.40
C ILE A 35 -16.97 -11.87 -6.93
N ALA A 36 -17.17 -13.10 -6.43
CA ALA A 36 -16.73 -13.49 -5.10
C ALA A 36 -15.22 -13.25 -4.99
N ARG A 37 -14.83 -12.29 -4.14
CA ARG A 37 -13.43 -11.88 -4.02
C ARG A 37 -12.67 -12.97 -3.26
N ILE A 38 -11.80 -13.67 -3.98
CA ILE A 38 -10.84 -14.60 -3.38
C ILE A 38 -9.69 -13.75 -2.82
N TYR A 39 -9.49 -13.79 -1.49
CA TYR A 39 -8.42 -13.04 -0.84
C TYR A 39 -7.24 -13.95 -0.58
N ARG A 40 -6.10 -13.62 -1.17
CA ARG A 40 -4.86 -14.34 -0.89
C ARG A 40 -4.27 -13.91 0.45
N ASN A 41 -3.84 -14.89 1.23
CA ASN A 41 -3.12 -14.69 2.47
C ASN A 41 -1.74 -14.07 2.15
N PRO A 42 -1.40 -12.91 2.74
CA PRO A 42 -0.16 -12.20 2.43
C PRO A 42 1.10 -12.99 2.82
N ILE A 43 1.03 -13.90 3.80
CA ILE A 43 2.17 -14.73 4.20
C ILE A 43 2.50 -15.77 3.12
N TYR A 44 1.49 -16.43 2.57
CA TYR A 44 1.67 -17.38 1.48
C TYR A 44 2.24 -16.71 0.23
N LEU A 45 1.69 -15.54 -0.15
CA LEU A 45 2.25 -14.75 -1.25
C LEU A 45 3.71 -14.35 -1.03
N ALA A 46 4.07 -13.95 0.19
CA ALA A 46 5.45 -13.60 0.51
C ALA A 46 6.40 -14.80 0.40
N LYS A 47 5.96 -15.99 0.83
CA LYS A 47 6.73 -17.25 0.67
C LYS A 47 6.90 -17.61 -0.79
N GLU A 48 5.85 -17.52 -1.60
CA GLU A 48 5.94 -17.75 -3.05
C GLU A 48 6.98 -16.82 -3.69
N TYR A 49 6.96 -15.53 -3.36
CA TYR A 49 7.93 -14.57 -3.90
C TYR A 49 9.36 -14.94 -3.54
N LYS A 50 9.58 -15.34 -2.27
CA LYS A 50 10.87 -15.82 -1.81
C LYS A 50 11.30 -17.09 -2.55
N GLN A 51 10.41 -18.06 -2.72
CA GLN A 51 10.67 -19.29 -3.47
C GLN A 51 11.02 -19.01 -4.93
N MET A 52 10.33 -18.08 -5.61
CA MET A 52 10.66 -17.72 -6.99
C MET A 52 12.09 -17.18 -7.11
N ILE A 53 12.53 -16.39 -6.14
CA ILE A 53 13.89 -15.84 -6.08
C ILE A 53 14.90 -16.96 -5.76
N ASP A 54 14.62 -17.75 -4.72
CA ASP A 54 15.52 -18.80 -4.23
C ASP A 54 15.70 -19.93 -5.27
N ASN A 55 14.63 -20.28 -6.00
CA ASN A 55 14.67 -21.26 -7.08
C ASN A 55 15.28 -20.71 -8.40
N GLY A 56 15.68 -19.44 -8.43
CA GLY A 56 16.26 -18.81 -9.61
C GLY A 56 15.28 -18.57 -10.77
N GLN A 57 13.97 -18.68 -10.55
CA GLN A 57 12.95 -18.37 -11.56
C GLN A 57 12.94 -16.88 -11.95
N VAL A 58 13.48 -16.03 -11.08
CA VAL A 58 13.71 -14.60 -11.27
C VAL A 58 15.10 -14.27 -10.73
N LYS A 59 15.81 -13.35 -11.38
CA LYS A 59 17.19 -13.03 -10.98
C LYS A 59 17.27 -12.25 -9.66
N ASN A 60 16.29 -11.38 -9.42
CA ASN A 60 16.25 -10.50 -8.25
C ASN A 60 14.83 -9.94 -8.03
N GLN A 61 14.64 -9.15 -6.97
CA GLN A 61 13.35 -8.51 -6.64
C GLN A 61 12.83 -7.57 -7.73
N SER A 62 13.73 -6.91 -8.48
CA SER A 62 13.32 -5.99 -9.56
C SER A 62 12.77 -6.77 -10.76
N ASP A 63 13.37 -7.92 -11.05
CA ASP A 63 12.91 -8.85 -12.09
C ASP A 63 11.55 -9.45 -11.73
N LEU A 64 11.37 -9.87 -10.47
CA LEU A 64 10.08 -10.30 -9.94
C LEU A 64 9.00 -9.22 -10.07
N ALA A 65 9.34 -7.97 -9.76
CA ALA A 65 8.42 -6.84 -9.87
C ALA A 65 7.97 -6.60 -11.31
N ARG A 66 8.90 -6.67 -12.28
CA ARG A 66 8.60 -6.58 -13.72
C ARG A 66 7.70 -7.72 -14.18
N LYS A 67 8.01 -8.95 -13.75
CA LYS A 67 7.22 -10.16 -14.08
C LYS A 67 5.77 -10.07 -13.58
N LEU A 68 5.57 -9.50 -12.39
CA LEU A 68 4.25 -9.37 -11.75
C LEU A 68 3.52 -8.07 -12.09
N GLY A 69 4.14 -7.14 -12.81
CA GLY A 69 3.54 -5.83 -13.12
C GLY A 69 3.32 -4.93 -11.90
N ILE A 70 4.13 -5.09 -10.86
CA ILE A 70 4.05 -4.31 -9.62
C ILE A 70 5.34 -3.53 -9.37
N SER A 71 5.29 -2.57 -8.44
CA SER A 71 6.51 -1.84 -8.07
C SER A 71 7.48 -2.74 -7.29
N ARG A 72 8.79 -2.51 -7.46
CA ARG A 72 9.83 -3.16 -6.64
C ARG A 72 9.60 -2.95 -5.15
N VAL A 73 9.12 -1.76 -4.78
CA VAL A 73 8.77 -1.41 -3.40
C VAL A 73 7.68 -2.34 -2.87
N ARG A 74 6.69 -2.71 -3.69
CA ARG A 74 5.64 -3.67 -3.28
C ARG A 74 6.21 -5.06 -3.02
N VAL A 75 7.10 -5.56 -3.86
CA VAL A 75 7.80 -6.83 -3.66
C VAL A 75 8.58 -6.82 -2.35
N HIS A 76 9.34 -5.76 -2.09
CA HIS A 76 10.11 -5.61 -0.85
C HIS A 76 9.21 -5.64 0.39
N GLN A 77 8.06 -4.95 0.35
CA GLN A 77 7.09 -4.93 1.45
C GLN A 77 6.51 -6.33 1.72
N MET A 78 6.19 -7.10 0.68
CA MET A 78 5.74 -8.49 0.82
C MET A 78 6.83 -9.35 1.47
N LEU A 79 8.06 -9.31 0.97
CA LEU A 79 9.16 -10.11 1.51
C LEU A 79 9.50 -9.75 2.97
N ASN A 80 9.34 -8.49 3.35
CA ASN A 80 9.56 -8.05 4.73
C ASN A 80 8.56 -8.69 5.71
N LEU A 81 7.38 -9.16 5.27
CA LEU A 81 6.46 -9.89 6.14
C LEU A 81 7.07 -11.21 6.66
N LEU A 82 8.01 -11.80 5.93
CA LEU A 82 8.69 -13.01 6.39
C LEU A 82 9.64 -12.78 7.56
N LYS A 83 9.91 -11.51 7.90
CA LYS A 83 10.70 -11.12 9.08
C LYS A 83 9.83 -10.97 10.34
N LEU A 84 8.51 -11.17 10.23
CA LEU A 84 7.62 -11.22 11.39
C LEU A 84 8.07 -12.32 12.36
N TYR A 85 7.69 -12.14 13.62
CA TYR A 85 7.96 -13.14 14.66
C TYR A 85 7.29 -14.48 14.31
N SER A 86 8.01 -15.58 14.54
CA SER A 86 7.61 -16.92 14.10
C SER A 86 6.23 -17.34 14.61
N LEU A 87 5.86 -17.00 15.86
CA LEU A 87 4.53 -17.30 16.40
C LEU A 87 3.42 -16.61 15.62
N ILE A 88 3.61 -15.34 15.24
CA ILE A 88 2.62 -14.59 14.44
C ILE A 88 2.46 -15.26 13.09
N VAL A 89 3.57 -15.61 12.44
CA VAL A 89 3.55 -16.30 11.14
C VAL A 89 2.79 -17.62 11.23
N GLN A 90 3.00 -18.41 12.28
CA GLN A 90 2.28 -19.67 12.51
C GLN A 90 0.77 -19.47 12.70
N GLU A 91 0.34 -18.48 13.49
CA GLU A 91 -1.09 -18.18 13.64
C GLU A 91 -1.73 -17.72 12.32
N LEU A 92 -1.00 -16.91 11.54
CA LEU A 92 -1.46 -16.44 10.24
C LEU A 92 -1.57 -17.57 9.19
N GLU A 93 -0.76 -18.61 9.31
CA GLU A 93 -0.81 -19.79 8.43
C GLU A 93 -2.03 -20.67 8.71
N LYS A 94 -2.52 -20.73 9.97
CA LYS A 94 -3.73 -21.50 10.33
C LYS A 94 -5.00 -21.00 9.63
N LEU A 95 -5.02 -19.75 9.17
CA LEU A 95 -6.17 -19.14 8.49
C LEU A 95 -6.39 -19.66 7.06
N SER A 96 -5.48 -20.51 6.56
CA SER A 96 -5.45 -21.07 5.20
C SER A 96 -5.24 -20.01 4.10
N ASP A 97 -5.11 -20.48 2.86
CA ASP A 97 -5.11 -19.66 1.64
C ASP A 97 -5.92 -20.41 0.56
N PRO A 98 -7.02 -19.84 0.02
CA PRO A 98 -7.48 -18.46 0.16
C PRO A 98 -8.32 -18.17 1.42
N LEU A 99 -8.26 -16.92 1.87
CA LEU A 99 -9.05 -16.40 2.98
C LEU A 99 -10.51 -16.16 2.56
N LYS A 100 -11.45 -16.53 3.44
CA LYS A 100 -12.90 -16.32 3.26
C LYS A 100 -13.28 -14.83 3.16
N SER A 101 -12.51 -13.96 3.80
CA SER A 101 -12.69 -12.51 3.76
C SER A 101 -11.35 -11.81 3.93
N ARG A 102 -11.31 -10.48 3.70
CA ARG A 102 -10.11 -9.66 3.85
C ARG A 102 -9.84 -9.34 5.33
N ILE A 103 -9.69 -10.37 6.14
CA ILE A 103 -9.38 -10.25 7.58
C ILE A 103 -7.98 -9.66 7.75
N ILE A 104 -7.05 -10.08 6.88
CA ILE A 104 -5.63 -9.77 7.01
C ILE A 104 -5.11 -9.18 5.72
N THR A 105 -4.39 -8.07 5.85
CA THR A 105 -3.71 -7.41 4.76
C THR A 105 -2.28 -7.11 5.15
N GLU A 106 -1.38 -7.04 4.17
CA GLU A 106 0.01 -6.68 4.43
C GLU A 106 0.14 -5.32 5.15
N ARG A 107 -0.70 -4.35 4.81
CA ARG A 107 -0.63 -3.01 5.42
C ARG A 107 -0.88 -3.07 6.92
N MET A 108 -1.75 -3.97 7.38
CA MET A 108 -1.99 -4.23 8.80
C MET A 108 -0.79 -4.91 9.45
N LEU A 109 -0.09 -5.80 8.74
CA LEU A 109 1.04 -6.56 9.28
C LEU A 109 2.35 -5.75 9.32
N ARG A 110 2.49 -4.75 8.44
CA ARG A 110 3.74 -3.97 8.29
C ARG A 110 4.28 -3.34 9.59
N PRO A 111 3.47 -2.75 10.48
CA PRO A 111 3.98 -2.15 11.72
C PRO A 111 4.67 -3.16 12.63
N TYR A 112 4.34 -4.46 12.52
CA TYR A 112 4.85 -5.50 13.40
C TYR A 112 6.18 -6.09 12.94
N VAL A 113 6.63 -5.80 11.71
CA VAL A 113 7.87 -6.35 11.15
C VAL A 113 9.12 -5.87 11.90
N ASN A 114 9.11 -4.63 12.37
CA ASN A 114 10.27 -3.99 13.01
C ASN A 114 10.09 -3.75 14.51
N LYS A 115 8.98 -4.21 15.12
CA LYS A 115 8.76 -4.02 16.56
C LYS A 115 9.71 -4.90 17.36
N SER A 116 10.39 -4.29 18.33
CA SER A 116 11.29 -4.99 19.25
C SER A 116 10.52 -6.02 20.10
N PHE A 117 11.25 -6.92 20.77
CA PHE A 117 10.67 -7.96 21.61
C PHE A 117 9.77 -7.44 22.74
N GLN A 118 9.96 -6.18 23.16
CA GLN A 118 9.34 -5.63 24.38
C GLN A 118 7.89 -5.13 24.21
N GLU A 119 7.42 -4.86 23.00
CA GLU A 119 6.01 -4.46 22.77
C GLU A 119 5.05 -5.65 22.58
N ARG A 120 5.50 -6.89 22.87
CA ARG A 120 4.90 -8.13 22.32
C ARG A 120 3.91 -8.87 23.23
N LYS A 121 3.75 -8.49 24.50
CA LYS A 121 2.85 -9.22 25.43
C LYS A 121 1.36 -9.00 25.17
N GLU A 122 0.96 -7.94 24.49
CA GLU A 122 -0.47 -7.66 24.26
C GLU A 122 -1.11 -8.53 23.16
N PHE A 123 -0.32 -9.24 22.34
CA PHE A 123 -0.87 -9.99 21.21
C PHE A 123 -1.29 -11.43 21.56
N CYS A 124 -0.86 -11.98 22.71
CA CYS A 124 -1.27 -13.33 23.14
C CYS A 124 -2.67 -13.39 23.79
N LEU A 125 -3.44 -12.29 23.81
CA LEU A 125 -4.76 -12.21 24.43
C LEU A 125 -5.92 -11.94 23.45
N LEU A 126 -5.71 -12.10 22.14
CA LEU A 126 -6.76 -12.08 21.10
C LEU A 126 -6.88 -13.45 20.45
#